data_AF-A0A2J7RI59-F1
#
_entry.id   AF-A0A2J7RI59-F1
#
_cell.length_a   1.000
_cell.length_b   1.000
_cell.length_c   1.000
_cell.angle_alpha   90.00
_cell.angle_beta   90.00
_cell.angle_gamma   90.00
#
_symmetry.space_group_name_H-M   'P 1'
#
loop_
_entity.id
_entity.type
_entity.pdbx_description
1 polymer ?
#
loop_
_entity_poly.entity_id
_entity_poly.type
_entity_poly.pdbx_seq_one_letter_code
_entity_poly.pdbx_strand_id
1 'polypeptide(L)'
;MFYEPEGKCYKLLQSGPCRRGQWLVLDKEEAVTGSGKLRPVCQPCPCCDKAFRAVYWPTDGQCHRLLRESKQLCPSPGTVLHVDPFGEGECACEKQPLHSRWDVKNEDSENAPCYPLYQRGPCDNGYIFVPHENSTSCEKDPCSQQNNENSEARFVAWKDGNNRCYMLGSKGPCHPHGATTFNIHPVTLRPACINRANQIVDLPATCDTDQNGDCRKEIILPSQTQYLNDLILSAKRRREKRKANQSKY
;
A
#
# COMPACT_ATOMS: atom_id res chain seq x y z
N MET A 1 6.07 9.21 10.91
CA MET A 1 6.52 8.52 12.14
C MET A 1 6.98 9.54 13.16
N PHE A 2 6.55 9.42 14.41
CA PHE A 2 6.97 10.32 15.48
C PHE A 2 8.40 9.99 15.93
N TYR A 3 9.29 10.98 15.89
CA TYR A 3 10.68 10.86 16.31
C TYR A 3 10.84 11.53 17.68
N GLU A 4 10.80 10.70 18.72
CA GLU A 4 10.83 11.13 20.13
C GLU A 4 11.94 12.12 20.46
N PRO A 5 13.21 11.97 19.99
CA PRO A 5 14.30 12.87 20.37
C PRO A 5 14.08 14.34 20.01
N GLU A 6 13.26 14.62 18.99
CA GLU A 6 12.95 16.00 18.57
C GLU A 6 11.48 16.38 18.76
N GLY A 7 10.63 15.44 19.22
CA GLY A 7 9.20 15.66 19.39
C GLY A 7 8.45 15.98 18.10
N LYS A 8 8.95 15.53 16.94
CA LYS A 8 8.41 15.88 15.62
C LYS A 8 8.08 14.64 14.78
N CYS A 9 7.13 14.81 13.87
CA CYS A 9 6.78 13.79 12.89
C CYS A 9 7.60 13.94 11.61
N TYR A 10 8.22 12.84 11.19
CA TYR A 10 9.01 12.76 9.97
C TYR A 10 8.48 11.67 9.04
N LYS A 11 8.65 11.87 7.73
CA LYS A 11 8.35 10.85 6.73
C LYS A 11 9.47 9.81 6.70
N LEU A 12 9.10 8.54 6.64
CA LEU A 12 10.07 7.45 6.47
C LEU A 12 10.70 7.50 5.08
N LEU A 13 11.86 6.86 4.93
CA LEU A 13 12.61 6.74 3.67
C LEU A 13 13.05 8.10 3.11
N GLN A 14 13.18 9.09 3.99
CA GLN A 14 13.70 10.42 3.71
C GLN A 14 14.74 10.77 4.77
N SER A 15 15.56 11.78 4.50
CA SER A 15 16.61 12.22 5.44
C SER A 15 16.03 12.57 6.80
N GLY A 16 14.92 13.33 6.84
CA GLY A 16 14.28 13.72 8.10
C GLY A 16 15.27 14.35 9.08
N PRO A 17 15.39 13.85 10.32
CA PRO A 17 16.35 14.32 11.33
C PRO A 17 17.77 13.75 11.16
N CYS A 18 17.98 12.87 10.18
CA CYS A 18 19.23 12.12 10.03
C CYS A 18 20.33 12.93 9.32
N ARG A 19 21.59 12.53 9.54
CA ARG A 19 22.75 13.18 8.92
C ARG A 19 22.80 12.91 7.41
N ARG A 20 23.62 13.68 6.69
CA ARG A 20 23.84 13.48 5.24
C ARG A 20 24.29 12.04 4.97
N GLY A 21 23.66 11.39 3.98
CA GLY A 21 23.90 9.99 3.64
C GLY A 21 23.11 8.98 4.49
N GLN A 22 22.34 9.46 5.49
CA GLN A 22 21.41 8.66 6.26
C GLN A 22 19.97 9.02 5.94
N TRP A 23 19.08 8.10 6.26
CA TRP A 23 17.63 8.27 6.17
C TRP A 23 16.94 7.69 7.39
N LEU A 24 15.69 8.11 7.61
CA LEU A 24 14.85 7.63 8.69
C LEU A 24 14.09 6.37 8.24
N VAL A 25 14.38 5.24 8.86
CA VAL A 25 13.73 3.94 8.61
C VAL A 25 13.15 3.38 9.91
N LEU A 26 12.38 2.30 9.83
CA LEU A 26 11.97 1.55 11.02
C LEU A 26 13.08 0.60 11.47
N ASP A 27 13.19 0.40 12.77
CA ASP A 27 14.10 -0.58 13.34
C ASP A 27 13.58 -1.99 13.07
N LYS A 28 14.29 -2.70 12.17
CA LYS A 28 13.96 -4.07 11.77
C LYS A 28 14.13 -5.07 12.90
N GLU A 29 15.11 -4.87 13.79
CA GLU A 29 15.35 -5.82 14.88
C GLU A 29 14.30 -5.67 15.96
N GLU A 30 14.00 -4.45 16.38
CA GLU A 30 12.96 -4.15 17.38
C GLU A 30 11.57 -4.59 16.88
N ALA A 31 11.26 -4.38 15.59
CA ALA A 31 10.02 -4.88 14.99
C ALA A 31 9.89 -6.42 15.01
N VAL A 32 11.02 -7.15 14.97
CA VAL A 32 11.06 -8.62 14.90
C VAL A 32 11.16 -9.28 16.28
N THR A 33 11.89 -8.68 17.23
CA THR A 33 12.22 -9.27 18.54
C THR A 33 11.51 -8.60 19.72
N GLY A 34 11.10 -7.33 19.61
CA GLY A 34 10.69 -6.50 20.73
C GLY A 34 9.24 -6.05 20.63
N SER A 35 8.32 -6.76 21.29
CA SER A 35 6.97 -6.29 21.67
C SER A 35 6.07 -5.64 20.58
N GLY A 36 6.45 -5.69 19.30
CA GLY A 36 5.76 -5.01 18.20
C GLY A 36 5.94 -3.48 18.16
N LYS A 37 6.90 -2.91 18.89
CA LYS A 37 7.10 -1.45 18.92
C LYS A 37 7.80 -0.97 17.65
N LEU A 38 7.10 -0.22 16.81
CA LEU A 38 7.68 0.43 15.63
C LEU A 38 8.47 1.66 16.06
N ARG A 39 9.81 1.57 16.04
CA ARG A 39 10.70 2.68 16.38
C ARG A 39 11.40 3.22 15.14
N PRO A 40 11.38 4.53 14.89
CA PRO A 40 12.19 5.13 13.83
C PRO A 40 13.66 5.25 14.26
N VAL A 41 14.57 4.89 13.36
CA VAL A 41 16.02 4.97 13.56
C VAL A 41 16.69 5.56 12.33
N CYS A 42 17.77 6.31 12.54
CA CYS A 42 18.60 6.81 11.45
C CYS A 42 19.59 5.73 11.02
N GLN A 43 19.53 5.33 9.75
CA GLN A 43 20.46 4.34 9.18
C GLN A 43 21.18 4.89 7.95
N PRO A 44 22.41 4.41 7.65
CA PRO A 44 23.03 4.66 6.36
C PRO A 44 22.10 4.23 5.23
N CYS A 45 21.94 5.08 4.22
CA CYS A 45 21.16 4.74 3.04
C CYS A 45 22.06 4.08 1.99
N PRO A 46 21.92 2.76 1.72
CA PRO A 46 22.91 2.02 0.93
C PRO A 46 23.06 2.50 -0.51
N CYS A 47 22.00 3.07 -1.07
CA CYS A 47 21.93 3.45 -2.49
C CYS A 47 21.63 4.94 -2.71
N CYS A 48 21.63 5.79 -1.66
CA CYS A 48 21.30 7.22 -1.80
C CYS A 48 22.39 8.04 -2.50
N ASP A 49 23.62 7.54 -2.55
CA ASP A 49 24.74 8.13 -3.29
C ASP A 49 24.64 7.85 -4.80
N LYS A 50 23.77 6.92 -5.22
CA LYS A 50 23.61 6.53 -6.63
C LYS A 50 22.68 7.51 -7.35
N ALA A 51 23.10 7.93 -8.54
CA ALA A 51 22.17 8.53 -9.49
C ALA A 51 21.03 7.52 -9.78
N PHE A 52 19.82 8.00 -10.04
CA PHE A 52 18.65 7.21 -10.48
C PHE A 52 17.69 6.61 -9.43
N ARG A 53 17.72 7.03 -8.15
CA ARG A 53 16.85 6.47 -7.08
C ARG A 53 16.95 4.93 -7.08
N ALA A 54 18.10 4.41 -6.69
CA ALA A 54 18.30 2.97 -6.60
C ALA A 54 17.79 2.42 -5.26
N VAL A 55 17.42 1.14 -5.26
CA VAL A 55 16.92 0.39 -4.11
C VAL A 55 17.88 -0.72 -3.78
N TYR A 56 18.19 -0.87 -2.51
CA TYR A 56 19.00 -1.98 -2.03
C TYR A 56 18.18 -3.27 -2.04
N TRP A 57 18.58 -4.26 -2.84
CA TRP A 57 17.90 -5.54 -2.93
C TRP A 57 18.57 -6.56 -1.99
N PRO A 58 17.86 -7.06 -0.97
CA PRO A 58 18.47 -7.92 0.04
C PRO A 58 18.83 -9.31 -0.48
N THR A 59 18.27 -9.76 -1.61
CA THR A 59 18.46 -11.12 -2.13
C THR A 59 19.86 -11.32 -2.71
N ASP A 60 20.40 -10.33 -3.43
CA ASP A 60 21.74 -10.37 -4.03
C ASP A 60 22.71 -9.33 -3.43
N GLY A 61 22.20 -8.42 -2.57
CA GLY A 61 23.00 -7.40 -1.91
C GLY A 61 23.38 -6.22 -2.80
N GLN A 62 22.69 -5.99 -3.92
CA GLN A 62 23.01 -4.94 -4.88
C GLN A 62 21.99 -3.79 -4.91
N CYS A 63 22.37 -2.68 -5.54
CA CYS A 63 21.49 -1.53 -5.76
C CYS A 63 20.87 -1.59 -7.16
N HIS A 64 19.54 -1.66 -7.24
CA HIS A 64 18.80 -1.74 -8.50
C HIS A 64 17.98 -0.48 -8.77
N ARG A 65 17.82 -0.14 -10.04
CA ARG A 65 17.03 1.00 -10.50
C ARG A 65 15.55 0.66 -10.48
N LEU A 66 14.81 1.34 -9.59
CA LEU A 66 13.35 1.20 -9.38
C LEU A 66 12.56 0.98 -10.68
N LEU A 67 12.72 1.85 -11.68
CA LEU A 67 11.85 1.80 -12.87
C LEU A 67 12.29 0.78 -13.92
N ARG A 68 13.59 0.51 -14.05
CA ARG A 68 14.11 -0.33 -15.15
C ARG A 68 14.13 -1.81 -14.80
N GLU A 69 14.45 -2.13 -13.55
CA GLU A 69 14.69 -3.50 -13.11
C GLU A 69 13.50 -4.09 -12.34
N SER A 70 12.48 -3.28 -12.04
CA SER A 70 11.27 -3.73 -11.32
C SER A 70 10.62 -4.96 -11.95
N LYS A 71 10.40 -4.98 -13.27
CA LYS A 71 9.78 -6.13 -13.96
C LYS A 71 10.60 -7.42 -13.88
N GLN A 72 11.92 -7.29 -13.82
CA GLN A 72 12.83 -8.44 -13.74
C GLN A 72 12.87 -9.01 -12.33
N LEU A 73 12.93 -8.14 -11.31
CA LEU A 73 12.99 -8.55 -9.91
C LEU A 73 11.62 -8.95 -9.35
N CYS A 74 10.55 -8.34 -9.86
CA CYS A 74 9.16 -8.56 -9.49
C CYS A 74 8.37 -9.04 -10.71
N PRO A 75 8.50 -10.34 -11.08
CA PRO A 75 7.89 -10.89 -12.29
C PRO A 75 6.38 -11.09 -12.16
N SER A 76 5.83 -11.13 -10.95
CA SER A 76 4.41 -11.34 -10.72
C SER A 76 3.57 -10.17 -11.29
N PRO A 77 2.46 -10.45 -12.00
CA PRO A 77 1.59 -9.41 -12.54
C PRO A 77 1.14 -8.40 -11.48
N GLY A 78 1.15 -7.11 -11.83
CA GLY A 78 0.73 -6.01 -10.94
C GLY A 78 1.65 -5.76 -9.73
N THR A 79 2.79 -6.44 -9.65
CA THR A 79 3.81 -6.16 -8.64
C THR A 79 4.90 -5.27 -9.20
N VAL A 80 5.46 -4.41 -8.35
CA VAL A 80 6.58 -3.54 -8.68
C VAL A 80 7.59 -3.50 -7.53
N LEU A 81 8.85 -3.22 -7.87
CA LEU A 81 9.91 -3.00 -6.90
C LEU A 81 9.64 -1.71 -6.12
N HIS A 82 9.56 -1.84 -4.80
CA HIS A 82 9.37 -0.76 -3.85
C HIS A 82 10.43 -0.81 -2.75
N VAL A 83 10.60 0.32 -2.05
CA VAL A 83 11.39 0.39 -0.82
C VAL A 83 10.44 0.19 0.35
N ASP A 84 10.70 -0.81 1.18
CA ASP A 84 9.95 -1.10 2.38
C ASP A 84 10.26 -0.07 3.49
N PRO A 85 9.47 -0.01 4.57
CA PRO A 85 9.71 0.91 5.69
C PRO A 85 11.05 0.74 6.44
N PHE A 86 11.77 -0.37 6.21
CA PHE A 86 13.09 -0.66 6.79
C PHE A 86 14.24 -0.21 5.88
N GLY A 87 13.93 0.28 4.67
CA GLY A 87 14.93 0.76 3.71
C GLY A 87 15.47 -0.32 2.77
N GLU A 88 14.85 -1.49 2.73
CA GLU A 88 15.21 -2.57 1.81
C GLU A 88 14.20 -2.66 0.64
N GLY A 89 14.62 -3.28 -0.45
CA GLY A 89 13.76 -3.54 -1.60
C GLY A 89 12.82 -4.71 -1.38
N GLU A 90 11.58 -4.56 -1.83
CA GLU A 90 10.58 -5.62 -1.88
C GLU A 90 9.69 -5.53 -3.12
N CYS A 91 9.10 -6.65 -3.51
CA CYS A 91 8.02 -6.68 -4.48
C CYS A 91 6.68 -6.44 -3.78
N ALA A 92 6.00 -5.36 -4.14
CA ALA A 92 4.70 -4.99 -3.59
C ALA A 92 3.72 -4.65 -4.72
N CYS A 93 2.42 -4.70 -4.44
CA CYS A 93 1.41 -4.33 -5.42
C CYS A 93 1.55 -2.85 -5.83
N GLU A 94 1.32 -2.58 -7.12
CA GLU A 94 1.33 -1.22 -7.64
C GLU A 94 0.28 -0.35 -6.94
N LYS A 95 0.68 0.88 -6.57
CA LYS A 95 -0.15 1.80 -5.78
C LYS A 95 -1.00 2.73 -6.63
N GLN A 96 -0.68 2.89 -7.91
CA GLN A 96 -1.38 3.79 -8.84
C GLN A 96 -1.47 3.15 -10.23
N PRO A 97 -2.64 2.60 -10.62
CA PRO A 97 -3.86 2.46 -9.81
C PRO A 97 -3.65 1.52 -8.62
N LEU A 98 -4.51 1.61 -7.59
CA LEU A 98 -4.39 0.76 -6.40
C LEU A 98 -4.70 -0.69 -6.76
N HIS A 99 -3.69 -1.56 -6.60
CA HIS A 99 -3.84 -3.00 -6.75
C HIS A 99 -3.92 -3.69 -5.38
N SER A 100 -4.56 -4.85 -5.33
CA SER A 100 -4.52 -5.76 -4.17
C SER A 100 -4.15 -7.17 -4.62
N ARG A 101 -3.63 -7.98 -3.69
CA ARG A 101 -3.25 -9.38 -3.96
C ARG A 101 -4.48 -10.25 -4.15
N TRP A 102 -4.40 -11.17 -5.09
CA TRP A 102 -5.41 -12.21 -5.27
C TRP A 102 -5.18 -13.33 -4.24
N ASP A 103 -6.07 -13.44 -3.27
CA ASP A 103 -5.93 -14.42 -2.18
C ASP A 103 -6.42 -15.80 -2.62
N VAL A 104 -5.61 -16.52 -3.40
CA VAL A 104 -5.83 -17.96 -3.63
C VAL A 104 -5.39 -18.69 -2.38
N LYS A 105 -6.31 -19.41 -1.73
CA LYS A 105 -6.09 -20.13 -0.46
C LYS A 105 -4.94 -21.17 -0.47
N ASN A 106 -4.23 -21.35 -1.58
CA ASN A 106 -3.21 -22.38 -1.79
C ASN A 106 -1.90 -21.87 -2.45
N GLU A 107 -1.70 -20.57 -2.64
CA GLU A 107 -0.47 -20.01 -3.24
C GLU A 107 0.44 -19.30 -2.23
N ASP A 108 1.75 -19.34 -2.49
CA ASP A 108 2.75 -18.52 -1.80
C ASP A 108 2.38 -17.04 -1.94
N SER A 109 1.82 -16.45 -0.86
CA SER A 109 1.29 -15.08 -0.85
C SER A 109 2.29 -14.00 -1.28
N GLU A 110 3.60 -14.30 -1.23
CA GLU A 110 4.67 -13.39 -1.66
C GLU A 110 4.67 -13.19 -3.19
N ASN A 111 4.32 -14.22 -3.96
CA ASN A 111 4.32 -14.21 -5.42
C ASN A 111 2.92 -14.11 -6.03
N ALA A 112 1.87 -14.06 -5.20
CA ALA A 112 0.51 -13.89 -5.66
C ALA A 112 0.39 -12.64 -6.56
N PRO A 113 -0.28 -12.75 -7.73
CA PRO A 113 -0.49 -11.62 -8.61
C PRO A 113 -1.34 -10.55 -7.93
N CYS A 114 -1.09 -9.29 -8.29
CA CYS A 114 -1.91 -8.18 -7.87
C CYS A 114 -2.79 -7.71 -9.04
N TYR A 115 -4.02 -7.34 -8.72
CA TYR A 115 -4.97 -6.82 -9.70
C TYR A 115 -5.54 -5.48 -9.26
N PRO A 116 -5.87 -4.59 -10.20
CA PRO A 116 -6.40 -3.28 -9.89
C PRO A 116 -7.77 -3.42 -9.22
N LEU A 117 -7.95 -2.70 -8.11
CA LEU A 117 -9.19 -2.70 -7.36
C LEU A 117 -10.31 -1.99 -8.12
N TYR A 118 -11.54 -2.48 -7.93
CA TYR A 118 -12.77 -2.01 -8.57
C TYR A 118 -12.72 -2.02 -10.10
N GLN A 119 -11.87 -2.89 -10.67
CA GLN A 119 -11.79 -3.22 -12.08
C GLN A 119 -11.96 -4.72 -12.25
N ARG A 120 -12.02 -5.22 -13.50
CA ARG A 120 -12.24 -6.65 -13.77
C ARG A 120 -11.22 -7.54 -13.07
N GLY A 121 -9.92 -7.19 -13.14
CA GLY A 121 -8.86 -7.99 -12.52
C GLY A 121 -8.91 -9.46 -12.93
N PRO A 122 -8.91 -10.42 -11.98
CA PRO A 122 -9.01 -11.85 -12.25
C PRO A 122 -10.46 -12.33 -12.45
N CYS A 123 -11.44 -11.44 -12.33
CA CYS A 123 -12.86 -11.79 -12.35
C CYS A 123 -13.41 -11.97 -13.77
N ASP A 124 -14.55 -12.66 -13.84
CA ASP A 124 -15.33 -12.85 -15.06
C ASP A 124 -15.93 -11.53 -15.58
N ASN A 125 -16.41 -11.56 -16.82
CA ASN A 125 -17.07 -10.40 -17.43
C ASN A 125 -18.30 -9.97 -16.61
N GLY A 126 -18.40 -8.67 -16.35
CA GLY A 126 -19.45 -8.11 -15.50
C GLY A 126 -19.19 -8.20 -13.99
N TYR A 127 -18.02 -8.70 -13.59
CA TYR A 127 -17.55 -8.71 -12.21
C TYR A 127 -16.33 -7.82 -12.02
N ILE A 128 -16.15 -7.33 -10.80
CA ILE A 128 -15.06 -6.48 -10.36
C ILE A 128 -14.37 -7.05 -9.13
N PHE A 129 -13.09 -6.70 -9.01
CA PHE A 129 -12.22 -7.12 -7.94
C PHE A 129 -12.34 -6.18 -6.73
N VAL A 130 -12.85 -6.70 -5.62
CA VAL A 130 -13.21 -5.90 -4.43
C VAL A 130 -12.43 -6.40 -3.19
N PRO A 131 -11.90 -5.49 -2.36
CA PRO A 131 -11.25 -5.87 -1.11
C PRO A 131 -12.26 -5.98 0.03
N HIS A 132 -12.08 -7.02 0.84
CA HIS A 132 -12.70 -7.20 2.16
C HIS A 132 -11.64 -7.07 3.25
N GLU A 133 -12.05 -7.21 4.52
CA GLU A 133 -11.16 -6.99 5.66
C GLU A 133 -9.88 -7.83 5.59
N ASN A 134 -10.00 -9.12 5.27
CA ASN A 134 -8.87 -10.06 5.25
C ASN A 134 -8.79 -10.89 3.97
N SER A 135 -9.52 -10.49 2.91
CA SER A 135 -9.57 -11.26 1.66
C SER A 135 -9.95 -10.38 0.49
N THR A 136 -9.75 -10.89 -0.71
CA THR A 136 -10.26 -10.27 -1.92
C THR A 136 -11.26 -11.18 -2.63
N SER A 137 -12.25 -10.60 -3.31
CA SER A 137 -13.30 -11.36 -3.98
C SER A 137 -13.78 -10.71 -5.28
N CYS A 138 -14.55 -11.46 -6.05
CA CYS A 138 -15.22 -10.97 -7.25
C CYS A 138 -16.68 -10.68 -6.95
N GLU A 139 -17.07 -9.42 -7.13
CA GLU A 139 -18.45 -8.96 -6.96
C GLU A 139 -19.01 -8.47 -8.30
N LYS A 140 -20.33 -8.55 -8.49
CA LYS A 140 -20.97 -8.04 -9.71
C LYS A 140 -20.75 -6.53 -9.81
N ASP A 141 -20.34 -6.03 -10.98
CA ASP A 141 -20.10 -4.60 -11.20
C ASP A 141 -21.44 -3.82 -11.19
N PRO A 142 -21.73 -3.04 -10.13
CA PRO A 142 -22.95 -2.25 -10.06
C PRO A 142 -22.98 -1.13 -11.10
N CYS A 143 -21.82 -0.75 -11.65
CA CYS A 143 -21.64 0.31 -12.63
C CYS A 143 -21.25 -0.23 -14.02
N SER A 144 -21.58 -1.50 -14.30
CA SER A 144 -21.23 -2.18 -15.55
C SER A 144 -21.69 -1.44 -16.80
N GLN A 145 -22.87 -0.79 -16.78
CA GLN A 145 -23.39 -0.03 -17.92
C GLN A 145 -22.44 1.11 -18.32
N GLN A 146 -22.07 1.98 -17.36
CA GLN A 146 -21.20 3.12 -17.60
C GLN A 146 -19.77 2.68 -17.97
N ASN A 147 -19.28 1.61 -17.31
CA ASN A 147 -17.93 1.12 -17.51
C ASN A 147 -17.73 0.36 -18.84
N ASN A 148 -18.81 -0.18 -19.43
CA ASN A 148 -18.76 -0.81 -20.75
C ASN A 148 -18.81 0.24 -21.89
N GLU A 149 -19.45 1.38 -21.66
CA GLU A 149 -19.61 2.46 -22.65
C GLU A 149 -18.39 3.39 -22.73
N ASN A 150 -17.65 3.57 -21.63
CA ASN A 150 -16.51 4.48 -21.57
C ASN A 150 -15.28 3.78 -20.97
N SER A 151 -14.28 3.50 -21.81
CA SER A 151 -13.03 2.85 -21.39
C SER A 151 -12.00 3.81 -20.76
N GLU A 152 -12.17 5.13 -20.89
CA GLU A 152 -11.22 6.11 -20.34
C GLU A 152 -11.55 6.50 -18.89
N ALA A 153 -12.82 6.41 -18.51
CA ALA A 153 -13.31 6.77 -17.18
C ALA A 153 -13.76 5.53 -16.40
N ARG A 154 -13.35 5.43 -15.13
CA ARG A 154 -13.79 4.35 -14.25
C ARG A 154 -14.86 4.83 -13.27
N PHE A 155 -15.99 4.16 -13.26
CA PHE A 155 -17.11 4.42 -12.37
C PHE A 155 -17.18 3.36 -11.25
N VAL A 156 -17.34 3.82 -10.02
CA VAL A 156 -17.46 2.98 -8.82
C VAL A 156 -18.67 3.42 -8.01
N ALA A 157 -19.39 2.44 -7.46
CA ALA A 157 -20.56 2.71 -6.63
C ALA A 157 -20.17 3.22 -5.24
N TRP A 158 -20.96 4.18 -4.75
CA TRP A 158 -20.86 4.68 -3.39
C TRP A 158 -21.65 3.80 -2.40
N LYS A 159 -21.10 3.54 -1.21
CA LYS A 159 -21.71 2.67 -0.18
C LYS A 159 -22.72 3.41 0.74
N ASP A 160 -23.59 4.27 0.20
CA ASP A 160 -24.70 4.88 0.96
C ASP A 160 -26.01 4.08 0.88
N GLY A 161 -26.04 2.97 0.15
CA GLY A 161 -27.24 2.16 -0.10
C GLY A 161 -28.04 2.56 -1.34
N ASN A 162 -27.68 3.65 -2.03
CA ASN A 162 -28.38 4.10 -3.25
C ASN A 162 -27.77 3.56 -4.55
N ASN A 163 -26.66 2.81 -4.47
CA ASN A 163 -25.91 2.25 -5.61
C ASN A 163 -25.58 3.27 -6.71
N ARG A 164 -25.37 4.54 -6.34
CA ARG A 164 -25.00 5.57 -7.31
C ARG A 164 -23.54 5.42 -7.72
N CYS A 165 -23.32 5.48 -9.03
CA CYS A 165 -22.01 5.33 -9.66
C CYS A 165 -21.37 6.70 -9.88
N TYR A 166 -20.13 6.85 -9.43
CA TYR A 166 -19.36 8.09 -9.59
C TYR A 166 -18.01 7.81 -10.23
N MET A 167 -17.55 8.76 -11.05
CA MET A 167 -16.26 8.65 -11.74
C MET A 167 -15.11 8.87 -10.74
N LEU A 168 -14.12 7.97 -10.76
CA LEU A 168 -12.89 8.14 -9.97
C LEU A 168 -12.13 9.40 -10.40
N GLY A 169 -11.63 10.16 -9.42
CA GLY A 169 -10.95 11.44 -9.62
C GLY A 169 -11.89 12.65 -9.80
N SER A 170 -13.20 12.42 -9.90
CA SER A 170 -14.20 13.50 -9.96
C SER A 170 -14.55 14.04 -8.57
N LYS A 171 -15.41 15.07 -8.51
CA LYS A 171 -16.05 15.47 -7.25
C LYS A 171 -17.00 14.40 -6.72
N GLY A 172 -17.67 13.66 -7.60
CA GLY A 172 -18.52 12.54 -7.22
C GLY A 172 -19.55 12.91 -6.14
N PRO A 173 -19.69 12.10 -5.06
CA PRO A 173 -20.56 12.41 -3.94
C PRO A 173 -19.93 13.37 -2.92
N CYS A 174 -18.69 13.84 -3.15
CA CYS A 174 -17.98 14.67 -2.20
C CYS A 174 -18.49 16.10 -2.19
N HIS A 175 -18.36 16.77 -1.04
CA HIS A 175 -18.82 18.14 -0.85
C HIS A 175 -18.30 19.11 -1.94
N PRO A 176 -19.19 19.91 -2.59
CA PRO A 176 -18.82 20.77 -3.71
C PRO A 176 -17.77 21.85 -3.41
N HIS A 177 -17.70 22.34 -2.17
CA HIS A 177 -16.76 23.38 -1.74
C HIS A 177 -15.48 22.82 -1.09
N GLY A 178 -15.39 21.50 -0.89
CA GLY A 178 -14.21 20.86 -0.34
C GLY A 178 -13.12 20.62 -1.40
N ALA A 179 -11.86 20.55 -0.99
CA ALA A 179 -10.74 20.14 -1.86
C ALA A 179 -10.69 18.61 -2.11
N THR A 180 -11.67 17.85 -1.61
CA THR A 180 -11.73 16.40 -1.76
C THR A 180 -12.19 15.99 -3.15
N THR A 181 -11.80 14.77 -3.53
CA THR A 181 -12.20 14.09 -4.77
C THR A 181 -12.56 12.65 -4.45
N PHE A 182 -13.49 12.08 -5.22
CA PHE A 182 -13.90 10.70 -5.07
C PHE A 182 -12.81 9.77 -5.60
N ASN A 183 -12.27 8.92 -4.74
CA ASN A 183 -11.23 7.96 -5.12
C ASN A 183 -11.27 6.72 -4.24
N ILE A 184 -10.37 5.77 -4.50
CA ILE A 184 -10.15 4.63 -3.61
C ILE A 184 -9.14 5.06 -2.53
N HIS A 185 -9.51 4.89 -1.27
CA HIS A 185 -8.66 5.26 -0.14
C HIS A 185 -7.43 4.31 -0.08
N PRO A 186 -6.19 4.82 0.01
CA PRO A 186 -4.98 3.99 -0.11
C PRO A 186 -4.81 2.99 1.05
N VAL A 187 -5.39 3.30 2.22
CA VAL A 187 -5.34 2.42 3.40
C VAL A 187 -6.54 1.46 3.50
N THR A 188 -7.77 1.96 3.50
CA THR A 188 -8.96 1.11 3.63
C THR A 188 -9.30 0.37 2.35
N LEU A 189 -8.70 0.75 1.22
CA LEU A 189 -8.96 0.20 -0.11
C LEU A 189 -10.44 0.31 -0.54
N ARG A 190 -11.20 1.21 0.10
CA ARG A 190 -12.63 1.44 -0.16
C ARG A 190 -12.86 2.78 -0.85
N PRO A 191 -13.97 2.94 -1.61
CA PRO A 191 -14.29 4.21 -2.23
C PRO A 191 -14.59 5.25 -1.14
N ALA A 192 -13.94 6.41 -1.22
CA ALA A 192 -14.02 7.48 -0.23
C ALA A 192 -13.76 8.86 -0.85
N CYS A 193 -14.11 9.91 -0.12
CA CYS A 193 -13.75 11.28 -0.46
C CYS A 193 -12.37 11.62 0.13
N ILE A 194 -11.34 11.69 -0.72
CA ILE A 194 -9.96 11.92 -0.30
C ILE A 194 -9.45 13.31 -0.69
N ASN A 195 -8.65 13.93 0.19
CA ASN A 195 -7.95 15.17 -0.11
C ASN A 195 -6.52 14.85 -0.57
N ARG A 196 -6.16 15.23 -1.80
CA ARG A 196 -4.81 15.02 -2.36
C ARG A 196 -3.80 16.09 -1.91
N ALA A 197 -4.23 17.18 -1.28
CA ALA A 197 -3.32 18.20 -0.76
C ALA A 197 -2.77 17.76 0.61
N ASN A 198 -1.45 17.53 0.66
CA ASN A 198 -0.65 17.50 1.90
C ASN A 198 -0.79 16.29 2.85
N GLN A 199 -0.78 15.05 2.38
CA GLN A 199 -0.59 13.89 3.27
C GLN A 199 0.89 13.50 3.39
N ILE A 200 1.52 13.90 4.50
CA ILE A 200 2.87 13.46 4.91
C ILE A 200 2.83 12.04 5.50
N VAL A 201 1.66 11.61 5.97
CA VAL A 201 1.35 10.25 6.43
C VAL A 201 -0.10 9.98 6.04
N ASP A 202 -0.34 8.96 5.21
CA ASP A 202 -1.67 8.44 4.93
C ASP A 202 -2.14 7.71 6.20
N LEU A 203 -2.69 8.45 7.16
CA LEU A 203 -3.34 7.82 8.30
C LEU A 203 -4.54 7.01 7.79
N PRO A 204 -4.76 5.78 8.27
CA PRO A 204 -5.99 5.05 7.97
C PRO A 204 -7.18 5.95 8.31
N ALA A 205 -8.21 5.96 7.46
CA ALA A 205 -9.49 6.51 7.87
C ALA A 205 -9.91 5.80 9.16
N THR A 206 -10.02 6.55 10.25
CA THR A 206 -10.44 6.05 11.58
C THR A 206 -11.96 5.87 11.63
N CYS A 207 -12.67 6.20 10.56
CA CYS A 207 -14.12 6.17 10.49
C CYS A 207 -14.61 6.08 9.04
N ASP A 208 -15.80 5.51 8.85
CA ASP A 208 -16.57 5.67 7.61
C ASP A 208 -17.08 7.11 7.56
N THR A 209 -16.65 7.87 6.56
CA THR A 209 -17.03 9.27 6.38
C THR A 209 -18.26 9.40 5.49
N ASP A 210 -19.10 10.38 5.74
CA ASP A 210 -20.19 10.73 4.85
C ASP A 210 -19.76 11.65 3.69
N GLN A 211 -20.75 12.11 2.93
CA GLN A 211 -20.58 13.01 1.79
C GLN A 211 -19.85 14.34 2.12
N ASN A 212 -19.84 14.74 3.39
CA ASN A 212 -19.13 15.92 3.89
C ASN A 212 -17.73 15.60 4.40
N GLY A 213 -17.36 14.31 4.49
CA GLY A 213 -16.14 13.87 5.15
C GLY A 213 -16.32 13.68 6.66
N ASP A 214 -17.54 13.77 7.18
CA ASP A 214 -17.83 13.66 8.61
C ASP A 214 -17.94 12.19 9.03
N CYS A 215 -17.30 11.82 10.13
CA CYS A 215 -17.31 10.45 10.66
C CYS A 215 -18.72 10.00 11.05
N ARG A 216 -19.26 8.95 10.41
CA ARG A 216 -20.54 8.32 10.77
C ARG A 216 -20.39 7.13 11.71
N LYS A 217 -19.35 6.33 11.51
CA LYS A 217 -19.03 5.17 12.35
C LYS A 217 -17.53 5.06 12.45
N GLU A 218 -17.01 4.85 13.65
CA GLU A 218 -15.60 4.50 13.82
C GLU A 218 -15.31 3.18 13.10
N ILE A 219 -14.28 3.19 12.27
CA ILE A 219 -13.68 1.97 11.78
C ILE A 219 -12.84 1.50 12.95
N ILE A 220 -13.24 0.38 13.55
CA ILE A 220 -12.35 -0.33 14.46
C ILE A 220 -11.18 -0.79 13.60
N LEU A 221 -10.12 0.01 13.57
CA LEU A 221 -8.84 -0.43 13.03
C LEU A 221 -8.49 -1.66 13.85
N PRO A 222 -8.31 -2.84 13.23
CA PRO A 222 -8.06 -4.07 13.96
C PRO A 222 -6.90 -3.81 14.92
N SER A 223 -7.17 -3.97 16.22
CA SER A 223 -6.20 -3.73 17.29
C SER A 223 -4.96 -4.55 16.97
N GLN A 224 -3.84 -3.86 16.70
CA GLN A 224 -2.64 -4.42 16.04
C GLN A 224 -2.94 -4.98 14.65
N THR A 225 -2.89 -4.07 13.69
CA THR A 225 -3.31 -4.20 12.30
C THR A 225 -2.73 -5.45 11.63
N GLN A 226 -3.54 -6.15 10.84
CA GLN A 226 -3.08 -7.21 9.93
C GLN A 226 -1.89 -6.74 9.07
N TYR A 227 -1.84 -5.46 8.70
CA TYR A 227 -0.69 -4.78 8.10
C TYR A 227 0.62 -4.88 8.92
N LEU A 228 0.55 -4.69 10.25
CA LEU A 228 1.69 -4.84 11.16
C LEU A 228 2.07 -6.32 11.27
N ASN A 229 1.10 -7.22 11.34
CA ASN A 229 1.35 -8.66 11.32
C ASN A 229 1.97 -9.11 9.99
N ASP A 230 1.52 -8.59 8.85
CA ASP A 230 2.06 -8.87 7.51
C ASP A 230 3.47 -8.28 7.34
N LEU A 231 3.72 -7.08 7.89
CA LEU A 231 5.05 -6.45 7.92
C LEU A 231 6.04 -7.24 8.82
N ILE A 232 5.56 -7.73 9.97
CA ILE A 232 6.34 -8.56 10.89
C ILE A 232 6.55 -9.97 10.30
N LEU A 233 5.56 -10.55 9.62
CA LEU A 233 5.63 -11.86 8.97
C LEU A 233 6.54 -11.83 7.74
N SER A 234 6.48 -10.76 6.93
CA SER A 234 7.39 -10.58 5.78
C SER A 234 8.84 -10.40 6.24
N ALA A 235 9.06 -9.65 7.32
CA ALA A 235 10.38 -9.49 7.94
C ALA A 235 10.92 -10.80 8.55
N LYS A 236 10.06 -11.62 9.19
CA LYS A 236 10.43 -12.91 9.79
C LYS A 236 10.76 -13.99 8.74
N ARG A 237 9.92 -14.16 7.71
CA ARG A 237 10.10 -15.20 6.66
C ARG A 237 11.34 -14.96 5.78
N ARG A 238 11.71 -13.69 5.53
CA ARG A 238 12.97 -13.35 4.82
C ARG A 238 14.22 -13.66 5.64
N ARG A 239 14.15 -13.61 6.98
CA ARG A 239 15.26 -13.99 7.88
C ARG A 239 15.47 -15.52 7.88
N GLU A 240 14.39 -16.29 7.74
CA GLU A 240 14.45 -17.76 7.61
C GLU A 240 15.01 -18.19 6.25
N LYS A 241 14.60 -17.55 5.13
CA LYS A 241 15.23 -17.79 3.81
C LYS A 241 16.73 -17.46 3.79
N ARG A 242 17.17 -16.38 4.47
CA ARG A 242 18.60 -16.04 4.63
C ARG A 242 19.36 -17.05 5.52
N LYS A 243 18.78 -17.50 6.63
CA LYS A 243 19.39 -18.53 7.51
C LYS A 243 19.47 -19.91 6.85
N ALA A 244 18.45 -20.31 6.07
CA ALA A 244 18.45 -21.57 5.33
C ALA A 244 19.50 -21.61 4.20
N ASN A 245 19.83 -20.44 3.62
CA ASN A 245 20.91 -20.32 2.62
C ASN A 245 22.30 -20.22 3.26
N GLN A 246 22.41 -19.74 4.51
CA GLN A 246 23.66 -19.73 5.27
C GLN A 246 24.00 -21.08 5.93
N SER A 247 23.02 -21.95 6.21
CA SER A 247 23.29 -23.29 6.76
C SER A 247 23.62 -24.35 5.71
N LYS A 248 23.79 -23.94 4.44
CA LYS A 248 24.21 -24.79 3.32
C LYS A 248 25.69 -24.61 2.94
N TYR A 249 26.44 -23.85 3.74
CA TYR A 249 27.90 -23.70 3.65
C TYR A 249 28.54 -24.05 4.99
#